data_AF-Q1IYE6-F1
#
_entry.id   AF-Q1IYE6-F1
#
_cell.length_a   1.000
_cell.length_b   1.000
_cell.length_c   1.000
_cell.angle_alpha   90.00
_cell.angle_beta   90.00
_cell.angle_gamma   90.00
#
_symmetry.space_group_name_H-M   'P 1'
#
loop_
_entity.id
_entity.type
_entity.pdbx_description
1 polymer ?
#
loop_
_entity_poly.entity_id
_entity_poly.type
_entity_poly.pdbx_seq_one_letter_code
_entity_poly.pdbx_strand_id
1 'polypeptide(L)' 'MMTELPKLGTPARHALSELGITCLEDLTRFSRAQIGNLHGVGPRTMSLLQAALSARGLSFQTAEAQVNAAKAKKAERNKP' A
#
# COMPACT_ATOMS: atom_id res chain seq x y z
N MET A 1 -7.07 10.50 -12.52
CA MET A 1 -8.22 9.71 -12.03
C MET A 1 -7.64 8.66 -11.09
N MET A 2 -7.89 8.77 -9.79
CA MET A 2 -7.33 7.85 -8.79
C MET A 2 -8.06 6.51 -8.80
N THR A 3 -7.32 5.42 -8.63
CA THR A 3 -7.89 4.07 -8.66
C THR A 3 -8.33 3.61 -7.30
N GLU A 4 -9.57 3.18 -7.20
CA GLU A 4 -10.07 2.57 -5.98
C GLU A 4 -9.36 1.24 -5.67
N LEU A 5 -9.19 0.97 -4.38
CA LEU A 5 -8.67 -0.32 -3.92
C LEU A 5 -9.69 -1.43 -4.18
N PRO A 6 -9.24 -2.67 -4.45
CA PRO A 6 -10.14 -3.80 -4.61
C PRO A 6 -10.90 -4.08 -3.30
N LYS A 7 -11.91 -4.96 -3.32
CA LYS A 7 -12.67 -5.33 -2.12
C LYS A 7 -11.76 -6.02 -1.09
N LEU A 8 -11.25 -5.25 -0.14
CA LEU A 8 -10.46 -5.73 0.99
C LEU A 8 -11.37 -5.96 2.20
N GLY A 9 -11.00 -6.90 3.06
CA GLY A 9 -11.62 -7.00 4.38
C GLY A 9 -11.38 -5.73 5.20
N THR A 10 -12.29 -5.42 6.12
CA THR A 10 -12.18 -4.29 7.07
C THR A 10 -10.79 -4.12 7.69
N PRO A 11 -10.11 -5.17 8.21
CA PRO A 11 -8.78 -4.99 8.83
C PRO A 11 -7.69 -4.57 7.82
N ALA A 12 -7.70 -5.12 6.61
CA ALA A 12 -6.74 -4.74 5.58
C ALA A 12 -6.96 -3.29 5.10
N ARG A 13 -8.23 -2.88 4.92
CA ARG A 13 -8.56 -1.50 4.56
C ARG A 13 -8.13 -0.51 5.65
N HIS A 14 -8.34 -0.85 6.92
CA HIS A 14 -7.89 -0.03 8.04
C HIS A 14 -6.37 0.12 8.04
N ALA A 15 -5.62 -0.98 7.95
CA ALA A 15 -4.17 -0.95 7.99
C ALA A 15 -3.56 -0.15 6.81
N LEU A 16 -4.16 -0.23 5.63
CA LEU A 16 -3.77 0.60 4.49
C LEU A 16 -4.10 2.09 4.72
N SER A 17 -5.27 2.39 5.25
CA SER A 17 -5.67 3.76 5.54
C SER A 17 -4.79 4.41 6.63
N GLU A 18 -4.28 3.64 7.59
CA GLU A 18 -3.32 4.13 8.58
C GLU A 18 -1.97 4.54 7.97
N LEU A 19 -1.60 3.95 6.83
CA LEU A 19 -0.46 4.40 6.02
C LEU A 19 -0.81 5.54 5.04
N GLY A 20 -2.07 5.98 5.02
CA GLY A 20 -2.57 6.95 4.05
C GLY A 20 -2.81 6.37 2.65
N ILE A 21 -2.86 5.04 2.51
CA ILE A 21 -3.11 4.37 1.24
C ILE A 21 -4.61 4.29 1.00
N THR A 22 -5.10 5.09 0.06
CA THR A 22 -6.51 5.12 -0.32
C THR A 22 -6.76 4.62 -1.74
N CYS A 23 -5.70 4.53 -2.55
CA CYS A 23 -5.76 4.17 -3.96
C CYS A 23 -4.60 3.24 -4.38
N LEU A 24 -4.71 2.62 -5.57
CA LEU A 24 -3.62 1.77 -6.09
C LEU A 24 -2.35 2.55 -6.38
N GLU A 25 -2.44 3.80 -6.81
CA GLU A 25 -1.27 4.64 -7.03
C GLU A 25 -0.47 4.85 -5.76
N ASP A 26 -1.12 5.01 -4.60
CA ASP A 26 -0.41 5.10 -3.32
C ASP A 26 0.35 3.81 -2.99
N LEU A 27 -0.18 2.64 -3.35
CA LEU A 27 0.53 1.36 -3.14
C LEU A 27 1.86 1.30 -3.88
N THR A 28 2.00 1.97 -5.03
CA THR A 28 3.28 2.04 -5.77
C THR A 28 4.36 2.81 -5.01
N ARG A 29 3.96 3.62 -4.03
CA ARG A 29 4.87 4.35 -3.12
C ARG A 29 5.36 3.50 -1.96
N PHE A 30 4.80 2.30 -1.79
CA PHE A 30 5.15 1.35 -0.74
C PHE A 30 5.61 0.04 -1.35
N SER A 31 6.37 -0.73 -0.57
CA SER A 31 6.85 -2.03 -1.01
C SER A 31 5.96 -3.17 -0.56
N ARG A 32 6.07 -4.29 -1.27
CA ARG A 32 5.42 -5.55 -0.89
C ARG A 32 5.76 -5.98 0.54
N ALA A 33 6.99 -5.76 0.99
CA ALA A 33 7.42 -6.09 2.35
C ALA A 33 6.74 -5.19 3.39
N GLN A 34 6.65 -3.88 3.15
CA GLN A 34 5.96 -2.95 4.05
C GLN A 34 4.47 -3.29 4.16
N ILE A 35 3.81 -3.50 3.03
CA ILE A 35 2.38 -3.84 3.00
C ILE A 35 2.12 -5.21 3.61
N GLY A 36 2.98 -6.19 3.37
CA GLY A 36 2.88 -7.52 3.96
C GLY A 36 3.15 -7.57 5.47
N ASN A 37 3.83 -6.55 6.01
CA ASN A 37 4.09 -6.45 7.46
C ASN A 37 2.92 -5.79 8.22
N LEU A 38 1.87 -5.33 7.52
CA LEU A 38 0.70 -4.72 8.14
C LEU A 38 -0.19 -5.77 8.80
N HIS A 39 -0.50 -5.57 10.07
CA HIS A 39 -1.48 -6.38 10.79
C HIS A 39 -2.85 -6.29 10.11
N GLY A 40 -3.34 -7.43 9.60
CA GLY A 40 -4.62 -7.51 8.88
C GLY A 40 -4.48 -7.64 7.36
N VAL A 41 -3.28 -7.44 6.79
CA VAL A 41 -3.00 -7.74 5.39
C VAL A 41 -2.52 -9.20 5.28
N GLY A 42 -3.48 -10.11 5.08
CA GLY A 42 -3.17 -11.50 4.82
C GLY A 42 -2.63 -11.77 3.41
N PRO A 43 -2.11 -12.99 3.15
CA PRO A 43 -1.58 -13.38 1.83
C PRO A 43 -2.62 -13.23 0.71
N ARG A 44 -3.91 -13.44 1.01
CA ARG A 44 -5.01 -13.22 0.05
C ARG A 44 -5.14 -11.75 -0.36
N THR A 45 -5.07 -10.84 0.61
CA THR A 45 -5.10 -9.38 0.36
C THR A 45 -3.91 -8.99 -0.49
N MET A 46 -2.71 -9.48 -0.15
CA MET A 46 -1.48 -9.21 -0.87
C MET A 46 -1.59 -9.61 -2.35
N SER A 47 -2.11 -10.81 -2.65
CA SER A 47 -2.33 -11.26 -4.03
C SER A 47 -3.34 -10.41 -4.78
N LEU A 48 -4.41 -9.96 -4.11
CA LEU A 48 -5.43 -9.11 -4.71
C LEU A 48 -4.88 -7.72 -5.07
N LEU A 49 -4.08 -7.12 -4.19
CA LEU A 49 -3.39 -5.86 -4.44
C LEU A 49 -2.40 -5.99 -5.59
N GLN A 50 -1.64 -7.08 -5.62
CA GLN A 50 -0.69 -7.36 -6.71
C GLN A 50 -1.41 -7.51 -8.05
N ALA A 51 -2.53 -8.25 -8.10
CA ALA A 51 -3.32 -8.41 -9.30
C ALA A 51 -3.92 -7.07 -9.77
N ALA A 52 -4.44 -6.25 -8.85
CA ALA A 52 -5.01 -4.95 -9.16
C ALA A 52 -3.96 -3.96 -9.70
N LEU A 53 -2.74 -3.97 -9.13
CA LEU A 53 -1.61 -3.20 -9.66
C LEU A 53 -1.21 -3.69 -11.05
N SER A 54 -1.02 -4.99 -11.23
CA SER A 54 -0.58 -5.58 -12.49
C SER A 54 -1.60 -5.37 -13.62
N ALA A 55 -2.90 -5.42 -13.31
CA ALA A 55 -3.97 -5.11 -14.27
C ALA A 55 -3.89 -3.69 -14.85
N ARG A 56 -3.16 -2.79 -14.17
CA ARG A 56 -2.93 -1.41 -14.59
C ARG A 56 -1.49 -1.15 -15.08
N GLY A 57 -0.67 -2.20 -15.17
CA GLY A 57 0.76 -2.06 -15.46
C GLY A 57 1.56 -1.39 -14.33
N LEU A 58 1.00 -1.36 -13.10
CA LEU A 58 1.68 -0.84 -11.92
C LEU A 58 2.33 -1.99 -11.14
N SER A 59 3.27 -1.63 -10.25
CA SER A 59 3.97 -2.59 -9.38
C SER A 59 4.32 -1.94 -8.05
N PHE A 60 4.55 -2.78 -7.02
CA PHE A 60 5.05 -2.30 -5.74
C PHE A 60 6.43 -1.69 -5.89
N GLN A 61 6.78 -0.81 -4.96
CA GLN A 61 8.11 -0.23 -4.91
C GLN A 61 9.17 -1.30 -4.69
N THR A 62 10.20 -1.28 -5.53
CA THR A 62 11.38 -2.14 -5.40
C THR A 62 12.22 -1.75 -4.18
N ALA A 63 12.98 -2.72 -3.65
CA ALA A 63 13.81 -2.54 -2.45
C ALA A 63 14.77 -1.35 -2.52
N GLU A 64 15.31 -1.02 -3.69
CA GLU A 64 16.20 0.12 -3.87
C GLU A 64 15.51 1.46 -3.63
N ALA A 65 14.26 1.63 -4.07
CA ALA A 65 13.53 2.88 -3.87
C ALA A 65 13.10 3.08 -2.40
N GLN A 66 13.01 2.00 -1.60
CA GLN A 66 12.65 2.07 -0.18
C GLN A 66 13.69 2.78 0.68
N VAL A 67 14.98 2.63 0.35
CA VAL A 67 16.09 3.29 1.06
C VAL A 67 15.96 4.81 0.98
N ASN A 68 15.42 5.32 -0.14
CA ASN A 68 15.22 6.74 -0.37
C ASN A 68 13.88 7.24 0.18
N ALA A 69 12.81 6.43 0.12
CA ALA A 69 11.48 6.80 0.58
C ALA A 69 11.32 6.82 2.13
N ALA A 70 12.07 5.98 2.85
CA ALA A 70 12.04 5.94 4.33
C ALA A 70 12.47 7.28 4.97
N LYS A 71 13.23 8.11 4.26
CA LYS A 71 13.58 9.47 4.68
C LYS A 71 12.43 10.48 4.52
N ALA A 72 11.41 10.21 3.71
CA ALA A 72 10.42 11.23 3.30
C ALA A 72 9.08 11.19 4.07
N LYS A 73 8.68 10.06 4.68
CA LYS A 73 7.32 9.89 5.24
C LYS A 73 7.18 10.07 6.76
N LYS A 74 8.17 10.66 7.45
CA LYS A 74 8.09 10.97 8.89
C LYS A 74 7.21 12.20 9.21
N ALA A 75 6.41 12.70 8.27
CA ALA A 75 5.71 13.99 8.37
C ALA A 75 4.17 13.92 8.53
N GLU A 76 3.51 12.79 8.28
CA GLU A 76 2.04 12.75 8.31
C GLU A 76 1.49 11.95 9.49
N ARG A 77 1.90 12.34 10.71
CA ARG A 77 1.17 12.00 11.94
C ARG A 77 0.55 13.27 12.49
N ASN A 78 -0.46 13.78 11.79
CA ASN A 78 -1.40 14.71 12.41
C ASN A 78 -2.77 14.57 11.76
N LYS A 79 -3.69 13.90 12.45
CA LYS A 79 -5.11 14.20 12.30
C LYS A 79 -5.69 14.25 13.72
N PRO A 80 -6.40 15.36 14.07
CA PRO A 80 -6.72 15.74 15.44
C PRO A 80 -7.66 14.76 16.15
#